data_AF-A0A8J4V4H2-F1
#
_entry.id   AF-A0A8J4V4H2-F1
#
_cell.length_a   1.000
_cell.length_b   1.000
_cell.length_c   1.000
_cell.angle_alpha   90.00
_cell.angle_beta   90.00
_cell.angle_gamma   90.00
#
_symmetry.space_group_name_H-M   'P 1'
#
loop_
_entity.id
_entity.type
_entity.pdbx_description
1 polymer ?
#
loop_
_entity_poly.entity_id
_entity_poly.type
_entity_poly.pdbx_seq_one_letter_code
_entity_poly.pdbx_strand_id
1 'polypeptide(L)'
;MSEVLGGVILDFGQLSVIDDIRKTKCIISFYGNPGSGKSTLLNALSQQSNFTSGISSNGAGVTSYSTYASDSGITYMDTPGVSDPTRKEEIIKEIQKSLIENKNYKIVFVCTLHSGRLCSRDIATIKTVLSAVPTSTNINYGIIYNKLTPRVMQTYSMGDQLSQLHQEFLDRQPSHVLLLERLEELEDLQNVVCENAPFVEKIKRFVHDLQSSELKNVQQIQSDNYEQMVADLEIKYFELLKEKELEIQKLKQETELKLQNTIVSVREEVRSDKVQYEKECGHVRTEKSFYQFKPVTLKYILFKIIEKTTTFKRIITTKANGQQIETPWEQISVSEIEKESWEREDKSNGW
;
A
#
# COMPACT_ATOMS: atom_id res chain seq x y z
N MET A 1 15.24 5.31 51.70
CA MET A 1 16.48 5.91 51.21
C MET A 1 16.31 6.15 49.72
N SER A 2 16.16 7.41 49.31
CA SER A 2 15.97 7.84 47.92
C SER A 2 17.33 8.11 47.27
N GLU A 3 17.69 7.36 46.24
CA GLU A 3 18.90 7.63 45.46
C GLU A 3 18.60 8.63 44.34
N VAL A 4 19.33 9.74 44.33
CA VAL A 4 19.18 10.86 43.40
C VAL A 4 20.15 10.66 42.25
N LEU A 5 19.65 10.22 41.09
CA LEU A 5 20.33 10.36 39.81
C LEU A 5 19.57 11.40 38.97
N GLY A 6 20.11 12.63 38.91
CA GLY A 6 19.73 13.60 37.88
C GLY A 6 18.39 14.33 38.07
N GLY A 7 17.95 14.59 39.30
CA GLY A 7 16.92 15.62 39.56
C GLY A 7 15.49 15.29 39.12
N VAL A 8 15.16 14.02 38.90
CA VAL A 8 13.77 13.58 38.69
C VAL A 8 13.36 12.77 39.92
N ILE A 9 12.34 13.23 40.65
CA ILE A 9 11.70 12.45 41.72
C ILE A 9 10.88 11.36 41.02
N LEU A 10 11.39 10.12 41.05
CA LEU A 10 10.70 8.95 40.49
C LEU A 10 9.89 8.27 41.59
N ASP A 11 8.65 7.94 41.29
CA ASP A 11 7.78 7.15 42.18
C ASP A 11 8.28 5.68 42.27
N PHE A 12 7.97 4.98 43.36
CA PHE A 12 8.42 3.60 43.62
C PHE A 12 8.01 2.62 42.51
N GLY A 13 6.88 2.86 41.82
CA GLY A 13 6.45 2.07 40.66
C GLY A 13 7.31 2.29 39.40
N GLN A 14 7.98 3.43 39.26
CA GLN A 14 8.88 3.70 38.13
C GLN A 14 10.27 3.06 38.32
N LEU A 15 10.69 2.88 39.58
CA LEU A 15 11.95 2.21 39.92
C LEU A 15 11.96 0.72 39.52
N SER A 16 10.85 -0.01 39.71
CA SER A 16 10.76 -1.41 39.28
C SER A 16 10.83 -1.58 37.76
N VAL A 17 10.19 -0.67 37.02
CA VAL A 17 10.23 -0.66 35.55
C VAL A 17 11.65 -0.40 35.03
N ILE A 18 12.39 0.51 35.65
CA ILE A 18 13.79 0.79 35.27
C ILE A 18 14.68 -0.42 35.51
N ASP A 19 14.52 -1.14 36.62
CA ASP A 19 15.29 -2.34 36.90
C ASP A 19 14.93 -3.50 35.94
N ASP A 20 13.68 -3.60 35.51
CA ASP A 20 13.26 -4.57 34.49
C ASP A 20 13.81 -4.21 33.11
N ILE A 21 13.76 -2.93 32.73
CA ILE A 21 14.39 -2.38 31.52
C ILE A 21 15.89 -2.70 31.51
N ARG A 22 16.59 -2.58 32.66
CA ARG A 22 18.02 -2.92 32.79
C ARG A 22 18.32 -4.42 32.62
N LYS A 23 17.39 -5.30 33.00
CA LYS A 23 17.51 -6.76 32.83
C LYS A 23 17.09 -7.25 31.44
N THR A 24 16.47 -6.38 30.64
CA THR A 24 15.88 -6.73 29.35
C THR A 24 16.97 -7.03 28.30
N LYS A 25 16.76 -8.08 27.51
CA LYS A 25 17.69 -8.48 26.43
C LYS A 25 17.44 -7.74 25.11
N CYS A 26 16.20 -7.33 24.87
CA CYS A 26 15.77 -6.66 23.64
C CYS A 26 14.63 -5.68 23.91
N ILE A 27 14.71 -4.49 23.28
CA ILE A 27 13.63 -3.50 23.28
C ILE A 27 12.94 -3.52 21.92
N ILE A 28 11.63 -3.61 21.91
CA ILE A 28 10.78 -3.52 20.72
C ILE A 28 10.09 -2.15 20.75
N SER A 29 10.45 -1.30 19.81
CA SER A 29 10.05 0.11 19.79
C SER A 29 9.11 0.39 18.62
N PHE A 30 7.92 0.90 18.93
CA PHE A 30 6.91 1.27 17.93
C PHE A 30 6.88 2.78 17.73
N TYR A 31 7.13 3.24 16.51
CA TYR A 31 7.12 4.64 16.11
C TYR A 31 6.05 4.90 15.05
N GLY A 32 5.57 6.13 14.93
CA GLY A 32 4.55 6.49 13.95
C GLY A 32 3.64 7.61 14.41
N ASN A 33 2.85 8.14 13.51
CA ASN A 33 2.01 9.31 13.78
C ASN A 33 0.89 9.02 14.79
N PRO A 34 0.31 10.07 15.43
CA PRO A 34 -0.88 9.93 16.24
C PRO A 34 -1.98 9.17 15.48
N GLY A 35 -2.70 8.29 16.19
CA GLY A 35 -3.81 7.52 15.59
C GLY A 35 -3.42 6.37 14.67
N SER A 36 -2.13 6.09 14.43
CA SER A 36 -1.70 4.94 13.59
C SER A 36 -1.95 3.57 14.24
N GLY A 37 -2.26 3.54 15.55
CA GLY A 37 -2.64 2.33 16.29
C GLY A 37 -1.48 1.63 17.01
N LYS A 38 -0.37 2.32 17.29
CA LYS A 38 0.81 1.78 17.99
C LYS A 38 0.45 1.09 19.32
N SER A 39 -0.20 1.81 20.22
CA SER A 39 -0.61 1.33 21.54
C SER A 39 -1.55 0.13 21.46
N THR A 40 -2.49 0.14 20.52
CA THR A 40 -3.40 -0.99 20.26
C THR A 40 -2.64 -2.23 19.78
N LEU A 41 -1.69 -2.07 18.85
CA LEU A 41 -0.86 -3.18 18.36
C LEU A 41 0.07 -3.70 19.47
N LEU A 42 0.58 -2.84 20.34
CA LEU A 42 1.39 -3.24 21.47
C LEU A 42 0.59 -3.99 22.53
N ASN A 43 -0.63 -3.56 22.86
CA ASN A 43 -1.53 -4.32 23.73
C ASN A 43 -1.89 -5.68 23.14
N ALA A 44 -2.10 -5.74 21.82
CA ALA A 44 -2.31 -7.01 21.12
C ALA A 44 -1.06 -7.90 21.17
N LEU A 45 0.14 -7.33 21.06
CA LEU A 45 1.40 -8.08 21.08
C LEU A 45 1.76 -8.59 22.49
N SER A 46 1.63 -7.75 23.50
CA SER A 46 1.89 -8.08 24.91
C SER A 46 0.79 -8.90 25.55
N GLN A 47 -0.40 -8.96 24.92
CA GLN A 47 -1.62 -9.58 25.48
C GLN A 47 -2.00 -8.98 26.85
N GLN A 48 -1.68 -7.70 27.06
CA GLN A 48 -1.93 -6.95 28.28
C GLN A 48 -2.38 -5.53 27.92
N SER A 49 -3.29 -4.94 28.70
CA SER A 49 -3.79 -3.58 28.49
C SER A 49 -2.89 -2.51 29.13
N ASN A 50 -1.58 -2.60 28.92
CA ASN A 50 -0.60 -1.73 29.59
C ASN A 50 -0.42 -0.38 28.90
N PHE A 51 -0.78 -0.30 27.62
CA PHE A 51 -0.64 0.90 26.81
C PHE A 51 -1.98 1.60 26.66
N THR A 52 -2.03 2.88 27.00
CA THR A 52 -3.26 3.66 26.88
C THR A 52 -3.63 3.85 25.41
N SER A 53 -4.82 3.40 25.02
CA SER A 53 -5.36 3.53 23.65
C SER A 53 -6.75 4.17 23.66
N GLY A 54 -7.17 4.77 22.54
CA GLY A 54 -8.50 5.38 22.39
C GLY A 54 -8.50 6.63 21.52
N ILE A 55 -9.66 7.28 21.43
CA ILE A 55 -9.83 8.60 20.80
C ILE A 55 -9.27 9.69 21.72
N SER A 56 -8.47 10.59 21.17
CA SER A 56 -8.11 11.83 21.84
C SER A 56 -9.12 12.93 21.48
N SER A 57 -9.65 13.62 22.48
CA SER A 57 -10.68 14.66 22.31
C SER A 57 -10.16 15.95 21.67
N ASN A 58 -8.84 16.12 21.51
CA ASN A 58 -8.21 17.34 21.01
C ASN A 58 -7.37 17.13 19.73
N GLY A 59 -7.41 15.93 19.13
CA GLY A 59 -6.64 15.58 17.94
C GLY A 59 -5.14 15.31 18.17
N ALA A 60 -4.63 15.50 19.40
CA ALA A 60 -3.28 15.08 19.79
C ALA A 60 -3.25 13.55 20.02
N GLY A 61 -2.06 12.94 20.05
CA GLY A 61 -1.95 11.53 20.44
C GLY A 61 -2.37 11.30 21.89
N VAL A 62 -3.01 10.16 22.19
CA VAL A 62 -3.34 9.78 23.59
C VAL A 62 -2.06 9.56 24.40
N THR A 63 -1.04 8.95 23.78
CA THR A 63 0.29 8.74 24.36
C THR A 63 1.05 10.06 24.44
N SER A 64 1.18 10.59 25.65
CA SER A 64 1.86 11.86 25.94
C SER A 64 3.36 11.71 26.23
N TYR A 65 3.80 10.53 26.61
CA TYR A 65 5.18 10.18 26.92
C TYR A 65 5.40 8.73 26.52
N SER A 66 6.65 8.35 26.29
CA SER A 66 7.00 6.97 25.97
C SER A 66 6.67 6.08 27.16
N THR A 67 5.86 5.06 26.90
CA THR A 67 5.44 4.10 27.92
C THR A 67 6.10 2.76 27.67
N TYR A 68 6.41 2.05 28.75
CA TYR A 68 7.17 0.81 28.73
C TYR A 68 6.37 -0.28 29.40
N ALA A 69 6.35 -1.46 28.79
CA ALA A 69 5.90 -2.69 29.44
C ALA A 69 6.94 -3.77 29.21
N SER A 70 7.32 -4.47 30.27
CA SER A 70 8.29 -5.56 30.20
C SER A 70 7.59 -6.89 30.43
N ASP A 71 7.86 -7.87 29.57
CA ASP A 71 7.42 -9.25 29.73
C ASP A 71 8.52 -10.19 29.25
N SER A 72 8.84 -11.21 30.04
CA SER A 72 9.70 -12.33 29.63
C SER A 72 11.07 -11.91 29.05
N GLY A 73 11.65 -10.83 29.56
CA GLY A 73 12.96 -10.31 29.13
C GLY A 73 12.93 -9.47 27.84
N ILE A 74 11.73 -9.13 27.36
CA ILE A 74 11.44 -8.20 26.27
C ILE A 74 10.81 -6.95 26.87
N THR A 75 11.22 -5.77 26.41
CA THR A 75 10.55 -4.51 26.75
C THR A 75 9.89 -3.96 25.51
N TYR A 76 8.59 -3.71 25.60
CA TYR A 76 7.79 -3.03 24.61
C TYR A 76 7.77 -1.54 24.92
N MET A 77 8.04 -0.72 23.91
CA MET A 77 8.04 0.74 24.02
C MET A 77 7.03 1.34 23.04
N ASP A 78 5.99 1.98 23.58
CA ASP A 78 5.07 2.81 22.82
C ASP A 78 5.56 4.26 22.86
N THR A 79 5.75 4.88 21.70
CA THR A 79 6.20 6.27 21.64
C THR A 79 5.05 7.23 21.36
N PRO A 80 5.12 8.47 21.86
CA PRO A 80 4.24 9.53 21.38
C PRO A 80 4.41 9.76 19.87
N GLY A 81 3.39 10.36 19.24
CA GLY A 81 3.39 10.55 17.80
C GLY A 81 4.29 11.72 17.36
N VAL A 82 5.31 11.44 16.53
CA VAL A 82 6.35 12.42 16.13
C VAL A 82 5.78 13.65 15.40
N SER A 83 4.63 13.52 14.74
CA SER A 83 3.98 14.63 14.04
C SER A 83 3.18 15.57 14.94
N ASP A 84 3.18 15.41 16.27
CA ASP A 84 2.49 16.34 17.18
C ASP A 84 3.24 17.69 17.21
N PRO A 85 2.66 18.76 16.67
CA PRO A 85 3.35 20.04 16.53
C PRO A 85 3.61 20.72 17.88
N THR A 86 2.86 20.39 18.92
CA THR A 86 2.96 21.06 20.23
C THR A 86 4.09 20.50 21.09
N ARG A 87 4.52 19.25 20.84
CA ARG A 87 5.44 18.52 21.73
C ARG A 87 6.59 17.82 20.99
N LYS A 88 6.81 18.16 19.72
CA LYS A 88 7.81 17.52 18.85
C LYS A 88 9.22 17.44 19.49
N GLU A 89 9.72 18.52 20.09
CA GLU A 89 11.04 18.51 20.73
C GLU A 89 11.14 17.54 21.91
N GLU A 90 10.09 17.45 22.74
CA GLU A 90 10.04 16.54 23.88
C GLU A 90 10.04 15.10 23.40
N ILE A 91 9.22 14.81 22.39
CA ILE A 91 9.12 13.50 21.74
C ILE A 91 10.47 13.09 21.17
N ILE A 92 11.13 14.00 20.46
CA ILE A 92 12.44 13.74 19.87
C ILE A 92 13.50 13.48 20.93
N LYS A 93 13.55 14.27 22.00
CA LYS A 93 14.46 14.05 23.13
C LYS A 93 14.22 12.69 23.78
N GLU A 94 12.96 12.30 23.90
CA GLU A 94 12.59 11.01 24.48
C GLU A 94 12.98 9.83 23.59
N ILE A 95 12.74 9.94 22.28
CA ILE A 95 13.20 8.96 21.30
C ILE A 95 14.73 8.86 21.36
N GLN A 96 15.44 9.98 21.34
CA GLN A 96 16.89 9.99 21.43
C GLN A 96 17.38 9.33 22.73
N LYS A 97 16.78 9.66 23.88
CA LYS A 97 17.09 9.04 25.17
C LYS A 97 16.87 7.53 25.11
N SER A 98 15.75 7.09 24.52
CA SER A 98 15.45 5.66 24.37
C SER A 98 16.49 4.94 23.52
N LEU A 99 17.01 5.55 22.46
CA LEU A 99 17.97 4.90 21.55
C LEU A 99 19.40 4.80 22.14
N ILE A 100 19.75 5.65 23.12
CA ILE A 100 21.11 5.75 23.69
C ILE A 100 21.48 4.59 24.61
N GLU A 101 20.53 3.79 25.12
CA GLU A 101 20.82 2.78 26.15
C GLU A 101 21.71 1.59 25.70
N ASN A 102 22.32 1.60 24.50
CA ASN A 102 23.21 0.55 23.95
C ASN A 102 22.62 -0.87 24.09
N LYS A 103 21.33 -0.99 23.78
CA LYS A 103 20.60 -2.27 23.78
C LYS A 103 20.34 -2.75 22.35
N ASN A 104 19.85 -3.99 22.26
CA ASN A 104 19.34 -4.56 21.02
C ASN A 104 17.92 -4.05 20.76
N TYR A 105 17.74 -3.26 19.71
CA TYR A 105 16.45 -2.69 19.33
C TYR A 105 15.84 -3.43 18.15
N LYS A 106 14.55 -3.73 18.24
CA LYS A 106 13.69 -4.03 17.09
C LYS A 106 12.83 -2.81 16.82
N ILE A 107 13.12 -2.08 15.75
CA ILE A 107 12.42 -0.85 15.40
C ILE A 107 11.27 -1.18 14.45
N VAL A 108 10.06 -0.78 14.82
CA VAL A 108 8.85 -0.95 14.03
C VAL A 108 8.20 0.40 13.79
N PHE A 109 7.98 0.76 12.53
CA PHE A 109 7.18 1.92 12.17
C PHE A 109 5.75 1.48 11.86
N VAL A 110 4.78 2.12 12.48
CA VAL A 110 3.35 1.91 12.20
C VAL A 110 2.85 3.06 11.37
N CYS A 111 2.54 2.77 10.11
CA CYS A 111 2.08 3.71 9.11
C CYS A 111 0.63 3.40 8.72
N THR A 112 -0.03 4.38 8.10
CA THR A 112 -1.36 4.20 7.52
C THR A 112 -1.33 4.57 6.04
N LEU A 113 -2.24 3.99 5.26
CA LEU A 113 -2.42 4.34 3.86
C LEU A 113 -3.72 5.13 3.68
N HIS A 114 -3.63 6.33 3.14
CA HIS A 114 -4.80 7.12 2.78
C HIS A 114 -5.13 6.91 1.31
N SER A 115 -6.23 6.20 1.03
CA SER A 115 -6.64 5.83 -0.33
C SER A 115 -5.52 5.11 -1.12
N GLY A 116 -4.77 4.24 -0.43
CA GLY A 116 -3.63 3.53 -1.03
C GLY A 116 -2.44 4.44 -1.32
N ARG A 117 -2.22 5.49 -0.52
CA ARG A 117 -1.05 6.38 -0.62
C ARG A 117 -0.30 6.39 0.70
N LEU A 118 1.02 6.42 0.62
CA LEU A 118 1.85 6.69 1.80
C LEU A 118 1.54 8.09 2.31
N CYS A 119 1.31 8.22 3.61
CA CYS A 119 1.19 9.51 4.25
C CYS A 119 2.57 10.18 4.30
N SER A 120 2.71 11.40 3.77
CA SER A 120 3.98 12.16 3.80
C SER A 120 4.51 12.33 5.22
N ARG A 121 3.61 12.49 6.20
CA ARG A 121 3.96 12.56 7.62
C ARG A 121 4.53 11.24 8.14
N ASP A 122 4.07 10.08 7.65
CA ASP A 122 4.62 8.78 8.07
C ASP A 122 6.05 8.63 7.56
N ILE A 123 6.30 9.02 6.30
CA ILE A 123 7.65 9.04 5.69
C ILE A 123 8.57 10.00 6.46
N ALA A 124 8.08 11.22 6.74
CA ALA A 124 8.81 12.19 7.54
C ALA A 124 9.20 11.62 8.92
N THR A 125 8.27 10.96 9.60
CA THR A 125 8.55 10.30 10.89
C THR A 125 9.63 9.22 10.78
N ILE A 126 9.59 8.38 9.74
CA ILE A 126 10.65 7.38 9.48
C ILE A 126 12.00 8.08 9.29
N LYS A 127 12.06 9.10 8.43
CA LYS A 127 13.31 9.84 8.15
C LYS A 127 13.86 10.52 9.40
N THR A 128 13.01 11.14 10.20
CA THR A 128 13.40 11.81 11.45
C THR A 128 13.96 10.84 12.48
N VAL A 129 13.36 9.65 12.64
CA VAL A 129 13.89 8.66 13.58
C VAL A 129 15.18 8.04 13.06
N LEU A 130 15.26 7.73 11.76
CA LEU A 130 16.45 7.14 11.16
C LEU A 130 17.62 8.11 11.03
N SER A 131 17.40 9.43 11.02
CA SER A 131 18.47 10.43 11.03
C SER A 131 19.27 10.44 12.33
N ALA A 132 18.67 9.95 13.42
CA ALA A 132 19.37 9.71 14.69
C ALA A 132 20.45 8.62 14.57
N VAL A 133 20.30 7.70 13.61
CA VAL A 133 21.16 6.52 13.49
C VAL A 133 22.22 6.80 12.45
N PRO A 134 23.53 6.72 12.77
CA PRO A 134 24.58 6.93 11.79
C PRO A 134 24.40 6.06 10.54
N THR A 135 24.79 6.57 9.37
CA THR A 135 24.74 5.82 8.11
C THR A 135 25.70 4.62 8.10
N SER A 136 26.76 4.67 8.91
CA SER A 136 27.68 3.54 9.14
C SER A 136 27.07 2.42 9.97
N THR A 137 25.97 2.66 10.68
CA THR A 137 25.27 1.65 11.47
C THR A 137 24.26 0.92 10.59
N ASN A 138 24.47 -0.39 10.42
CA ASN A 138 23.49 -1.24 9.76
C ASN A 138 22.26 -1.41 10.67
N ILE A 139 21.15 -0.82 10.26
CA ILE A 139 19.90 -0.81 11.02
C ILE A 139 18.86 -1.66 10.29
N ASN A 140 18.30 -2.62 11.00
CA ASN A 140 17.13 -3.37 10.56
C ASN A 140 15.90 -2.75 11.21
N TYR A 141 14.90 -2.48 10.40
CA TYR A 141 13.60 -2.02 10.88
C TYR A 141 12.48 -2.64 10.06
N GLY A 142 11.28 -2.66 10.63
CA GLY A 142 10.06 -3.13 9.99
C GLY A 142 9.04 -2.01 9.82
N ILE A 143 8.16 -2.14 8.83
CA ILE A 143 6.99 -1.27 8.66
C ILE A 143 5.71 -2.10 8.75
N ILE A 144 4.79 -1.68 9.60
CA ILE A 144 3.41 -2.17 9.66
C ILE A 144 2.51 -1.13 9.00
N TYR A 145 1.87 -1.48 7.89
CA TYR A 145 0.76 -0.71 7.33
C TYR A 145 -0.53 -1.15 7.99
N ASN A 146 -1.02 -0.33 8.91
CA ASN A 146 -2.20 -0.62 9.71
C ASN A 146 -3.48 -0.03 9.10
N LYS A 147 -4.63 -0.52 9.55
CA LYS A 147 -5.97 -0.02 9.20
C LYS A 147 -6.27 -0.08 7.70
N LEU A 148 -5.74 -1.07 7.00
CA LEU A 148 -5.96 -1.22 5.57
C LEU A 148 -7.37 -1.72 5.28
N THR A 149 -8.00 -1.18 4.24
CA THR A 149 -9.25 -1.73 3.73
C THR A 149 -8.96 -2.97 2.88
N PRO A 150 -9.91 -3.93 2.75
CA PRO A 150 -9.71 -5.12 1.93
C PRO A 150 -9.28 -4.80 0.49
N ARG A 151 -9.81 -3.71 -0.10
CA ARG A 151 -9.45 -3.26 -1.45
C ARG A 151 -8.00 -2.78 -1.54
N VAL A 152 -7.52 -2.07 -0.54
CA VAL A 152 -6.12 -1.62 -0.48
C VAL A 152 -5.19 -2.82 -0.25
N MET A 153 -5.57 -3.75 0.63
CA MET A 153 -4.86 -5.00 0.87
C MET A 153 -4.65 -5.79 -0.43
N GLN A 154 -5.71 -5.96 -1.24
CA GLN A 154 -5.61 -6.68 -2.51
C GLN A 154 -4.66 -5.98 -3.49
N THR A 155 -4.79 -4.66 -3.64
CA THR A 155 -3.92 -3.86 -4.52
C THR A 155 -2.44 -4.09 -4.24
N TYR A 156 -2.06 -4.11 -2.95
CA TYR A 156 -0.65 -4.27 -2.55
C TYR A 156 -0.18 -5.69 -2.37
N SER A 157 -1.09 -6.64 -2.13
CA SER A 157 -0.75 -8.06 -2.09
C SER A 157 -0.45 -8.62 -3.49
N MET A 158 -0.88 -7.91 -4.54
CA MET A 158 -0.80 -8.36 -5.94
C MET A 158 0.39 -7.77 -6.71
N GLY A 159 1.27 -6.94 -6.12
CA GLY A 159 2.42 -6.42 -6.85
C GLY A 159 3.44 -5.59 -6.06
N ASP A 160 4.51 -5.18 -6.74
CA ASP A 160 5.72 -4.54 -6.16
C ASP A 160 5.54 -3.04 -5.81
N GLN A 161 4.30 -2.54 -5.75
CA GLN A 161 4.02 -1.11 -5.64
C GLN A 161 4.54 -0.49 -4.34
N LEU A 162 4.47 -1.23 -3.22
CA LEU A 162 5.03 -0.75 -1.94
C LEU A 162 6.55 -0.64 -2.01
N SER A 163 7.23 -1.63 -2.58
CA SER A 163 8.68 -1.63 -2.73
C SER A 163 9.15 -0.47 -3.60
N GLN A 164 8.44 -0.15 -4.68
CA GLN A 164 8.74 1.05 -5.50
C GLN A 164 8.57 2.34 -4.70
N LEU A 165 7.51 2.46 -3.91
CA LEU A 165 7.31 3.63 -3.05
C LEU A 165 8.41 3.74 -1.98
N HIS A 166 8.83 2.62 -1.38
CA HIS A 166 9.94 2.62 -0.43
C HIS A 166 11.25 3.05 -1.09
N GLN A 167 11.54 2.58 -2.30
CA GLN A 167 12.73 2.99 -3.05
C GLN A 167 12.74 4.49 -3.36
N GLU A 168 11.58 5.05 -3.68
CA GLU A 168 11.45 6.45 -4.07
C GLU A 168 11.54 7.41 -2.87
N PHE A 169 11.05 7.00 -1.70
CA PHE A 169 10.87 7.90 -0.56
C PHE A 169 11.76 7.59 0.64
N LEU A 170 12.31 6.39 0.79
CA LEU A 170 13.09 5.98 1.96
C LEU A 170 14.56 5.81 1.61
N ASP A 171 15.41 6.50 2.37
CA ASP A 171 16.86 6.46 2.16
C ASP A 171 17.47 5.11 2.57
N ARG A 172 16.81 4.39 3.49
CA ARG A 172 17.13 3.02 3.90
C ARG A 172 15.89 2.17 3.76
N GLN A 173 16.00 1.00 3.13
CA GLN A 173 14.84 0.13 2.88
C GLN A 173 14.44 -0.66 4.14
N PRO A 174 13.14 -0.88 4.38
CA PRO A 174 12.69 -1.74 5.47
C PRO A 174 13.11 -3.19 5.22
N SER A 175 13.50 -3.88 6.28
CA SER A 175 13.84 -5.31 6.20
C SER A 175 12.59 -6.20 6.12
N HIS A 176 11.48 -5.74 6.71
CA HIS A 176 10.22 -6.46 6.77
C HIS A 176 9.06 -5.49 6.63
N VAL A 177 8.00 -5.93 5.94
CA VAL A 177 6.77 -5.17 5.77
C VAL A 177 5.59 -6.07 6.11
N LEU A 178 4.67 -5.58 6.93
CA LEU A 178 3.42 -6.26 7.29
C LEU A 178 2.22 -5.40 6.91
N LEU A 179 1.25 -6.02 6.25
CA LEU A 179 -0.03 -5.41 5.92
C LEU A 179 -1.09 -5.92 6.89
N LEU A 180 -1.73 -5.02 7.62
CA LEU A 180 -2.80 -5.33 8.56
C LEU A 180 -4.10 -4.69 8.14
N GLU A 181 -5.12 -5.53 7.99
CA GLU A 181 -6.49 -5.10 7.76
C GLU A 181 -7.04 -4.36 8.98
N ARG A 182 -7.92 -3.40 8.74
CA ARG A 182 -8.66 -2.70 9.80
C ARG A 182 -9.55 -3.70 10.55
N LEU A 183 -9.35 -3.80 11.85
CA LEU A 183 -10.25 -4.50 12.75
C LEU A 183 -11.25 -3.50 13.35
N GLU A 184 -12.50 -3.54 12.89
CA GLU A 184 -13.58 -2.67 13.39
C GLU A 184 -13.82 -2.85 14.88
N GLU A 185 -13.67 -4.09 15.38
CA GLU A 185 -13.82 -4.44 16.80
C GLU A 185 -12.78 -3.78 17.73
N LEU A 186 -11.70 -3.22 17.20
CA LEU A 186 -10.67 -2.51 17.99
C LEU A 186 -10.73 -1.00 17.79
N GLU A 187 -11.58 -0.53 16.89
CA GLU A 187 -11.61 0.87 16.53
C GLU A 187 -12.21 1.70 17.65
N ASP A 188 -11.53 2.79 17.99
CA ASP A 188 -11.93 3.77 19.00
C ASP A 188 -12.10 3.23 20.43
N LEU A 189 -11.92 1.92 20.64
CA LEU A 189 -11.97 1.30 21.95
C LEU A 189 -10.75 1.68 22.79
N GLN A 190 -11.01 1.82 24.09
CA GLN A 190 -9.99 2.19 25.06
C GLN A 190 -9.38 0.94 25.71
N ASN A 191 -8.05 0.84 25.68
CA ASN A 191 -7.26 -0.14 26.44
C ASN A 191 -7.63 -1.60 26.16
N VAL A 192 -8.04 -1.91 24.92
CA VAL A 192 -8.50 -3.25 24.55
C VAL A 192 -7.34 -4.18 24.20
N VAL A 193 -7.43 -5.41 24.68
CA VAL A 193 -6.60 -6.54 24.25
C VAL A 193 -7.30 -7.23 23.09
N CYS A 194 -6.59 -7.40 21.98
CA CYS A 194 -7.13 -8.09 20.82
C CYS A 194 -7.19 -9.60 21.06
N GLU A 195 -8.41 -10.16 21.03
CA GLU A 195 -8.66 -11.60 21.18
C GLU A 195 -8.56 -12.36 19.84
N ASN A 196 -8.45 -11.64 18.72
CA ASN A 196 -8.32 -12.23 17.39
C ASN A 196 -6.95 -12.91 17.23
N ALA A 197 -6.88 -14.19 17.60
CA ALA A 197 -5.64 -14.95 17.61
C ALA A 197 -4.89 -14.94 16.25
N PRO A 198 -5.54 -15.14 15.08
CA PRO A 198 -4.87 -15.01 13.79
C PRO A 198 -4.21 -13.64 13.55
N PHE A 199 -4.86 -12.56 13.98
CA PHE A 199 -4.29 -11.20 13.87
C PHE A 199 -3.07 -11.02 14.77
N VAL A 200 -3.18 -11.43 16.04
CA VAL A 200 -2.09 -11.35 17.02
C VAL A 200 -0.88 -12.17 16.57
N GLU A 201 -1.10 -13.38 16.08
CA GLU A 201 -0.02 -14.25 15.62
C GLU A 201 0.74 -13.69 14.40
N LYS A 202 0.06 -12.95 13.51
CA LYS A 202 0.74 -12.23 12.41
C LYS A 202 1.72 -11.18 12.94
N ILE A 203 1.33 -10.40 13.94
CA ILE A 203 2.19 -9.37 14.54
C ILE A 203 3.36 -10.03 15.27
N LYS A 204 3.10 -11.07 16.06
CA LYS A 204 4.15 -11.82 16.77
C LYS A 204 5.19 -12.39 15.81
N ARG A 205 4.77 -13.04 14.72
CA ARG A 205 5.69 -13.58 13.70
C ARG A 205 6.53 -12.47 13.06
N PHE A 206 5.89 -11.39 12.64
CA PHE A 206 6.59 -10.24 12.07
C PHE A 206 7.67 -9.68 13.01
N VAL A 207 7.33 -9.47 14.28
CA VAL A 207 8.27 -8.95 15.28
C VAL A 207 9.35 -9.99 15.62
N HIS A 208 9.02 -11.27 15.63
CA HIS A 208 9.98 -12.35 15.83
C HIS A 208 11.04 -12.37 14.72
N ASP A 209 10.60 -12.31 13.47
CA ASP A 209 11.45 -12.42 12.28
C ASP A 209 12.33 -11.17 12.06
N LEU A 210 11.92 -10.03 12.62
CA LEU A 210 12.71 -8.80 12.59
C LEU A 210 14.01 -8.96 13.39
N GLN A 211 15.16 -8.73 12.74
CA GLN A 211 16.46 -8.75 13.41
C GLN A 211 16.63 -7.52 14.30
N SER A 212 17.18 -7.71 15.50
CA SER A 212 17.53 -6.61 16.38
C SER A 212 18.84 -5.95 15.94
N SER A 213 18.92 -4.62 16.07
CA SER A 213 20.12 -3.83 15.83
C SER A 213 20.64 -3.23 17.12
N GLU A 214 21.94 -3.34 17.35
CA GLU A 214 22.63 -2.60 18.40
C GLU A 214 22.91 -1.19 17.89
N LEU A 215 22.30 -0.18 18.52
CA LEU A 215 22.45 1.21 18.11
C LEU A 215 23.62 1.84 18.86
N LYS A 216 24.66 2.23 18.12
CA LYS A 216 25.85 2.91 18.64
C LYS A 216 25.92 4.32 18.09
N ASN A 217 26.43 5.24 18.91
CA ASN A 217 26.70 6.63 18.50
C ASN A 217 25.46 7.35 17.92
N VAL A 218 24.32 7.19 18.58
CA VAL A 218 23.07 7.86 18.20
C VAL A 218 23.29 9.37 18.18
N GLN A 219 23.02 9.97 17.02
CA GLN A 219 23.12 11.39 16.76
C GLN A 219 21.91 12.12 17.34
N GLN A 220 22.10 13.42 17.60
CA GLN A 220 20.99 14.28 17.99
C GLN A 220 20.04 14.45 16.81
N ILE A 221 18.76 14.15 17.05
CA ILE A 221 17.71 14.35 16.06
C ILE A 221 17.38 15.84 16.00
N GLN A 222 17.33 16.40 14.80
CA GLN A 222 16.93 17.79 14.56
C GLN A 222 15.43 17.86 14.22
N SER A 223 14.68 18.68 14.96
CA SER A 223 13.24 18.91 14.79
C SER A 223 12.89 19.96 13.75
N ASP A 224 13.81 20.88 13.49
CA ASP A 224 13.49 22.23 13.01
C ASP A 224 13.02 22.24 11.56
N ASN A 225 13.37 21.20 10.81
CA ASN A 225 13.05 21.06 9.39
C ASN A 225 11.92 20.05 9.11
N TYR A 226 11.20 19.57 10.13
CA TYR A 226 10.19 18.52 9.90
C TYR A 226 9.02 18.99 9.02
N GLU A 227 8.45 20.17 9.28
CA GLU A 227 7.32 20.66 8.46
C GLU A 227 7.78 20.98 7.04
N GLN A 228 9.00 21.49 6.86
CA GLN A 228 9.60 21.67 5.55
C GLN A 228 9.75 20.33 4.83
N MET A 229 10.25 19.30 5.51
CA MET A 229 10.38 17.95 4.95
C MET A 229 9.02 17.36 4.56
N VAL A 230 7.96 17.58 5.35
CA VAL A 230 6.60 17.15 4.98
C VAL A 230 6.13 17.88 3.71
N ALA A 231 6.32 19.20 3.63
CA ALA A 231 5.95 19.98 2.46
C ALA A 231 6.72 19.54 1.21
N ASP A 232 8.03 19.31 1.32
CA ASP A 232 8.87 18.83 0.22
C ASP A 232 8.43 17.43 -0.25
N LEU A 233 8.06 16.54 0.68
CA LEU A 233 7.52 15.22 0.37
C LEU A 233 6.16 15.30 -0.34
N GLU A 234 5.28 16.22 0.07
CA GLU A 234 3.99 16.47 -0.58
C GLU A 234 4.15 17.00 -2.00
N ILE A 235 5.09 17.94 -2.22
CA ILE A 235 5.44 18.45 -3.54
C ILE A 235 5.97 17.32 -4.42
N LYS A 236 6.96 16.56 -3.92
CA LYS A 236 7.53 15.42 -4.64
C LYS A 236 6.45 14.40 -5.01
N TYR A 237 5.50 14.12 -4.11
CA TYR A 237 4.40 13.21 -4.38
C TYR A 237 3.48 13.74 -5.48
N PHE A 238 3.16 15.04 -5.46
CA PHE A 238 2.35 15.68 -6.49
C PHE A 238 3.02 15.62 -7.87
N GLU A 239 4.32 15.84 -7.94
CA GLU A 239 5.10 15.73 -9.19
C GLU A 239 5.07 14.29 -9.74
N LEU A 240 5.33 13.29 -8.89
CA LEU A 240 5.25 11.87 -9.27
C LEU A 240 3.87 11.46 -9.77
N LEU A 241 2.79 11.98 -9.16
CA LEU A 241 1.44 11.72 -9.64
C LEU A 241 1.20 12.29 -11.03
N LYS A 242 1.66 13.53 -11.27
CA LYS A 242 1.54 14.20 -12.55
C LYS A 242 2.31 13.45 -13.65
N GLU A 243 3.50 12.95 -13.34
CA GLU A 243 4.29 12.14 -14.26
C GLU A 243 3.60 10.81 -14.60
N LYS A 244 3.11 10.09 -13.59
CA LYS A 244 2.37 8.84 -13.81
C LYS A 244 1.09 9.05 -14.60
N GLU A 245 0.37 10.14 -14.38
CA GLU A 245 -0.82 10.46 -15.15
C GLU A 245 -0.48 10.71 -16.63
N LEU A 246 0.59 11.46 -16.89
CA LEU A 246 1.08 11.69 -18.25
C LEU A 246 1.53 10.39 -18.92
N GLU A 247 2.17 9.48 -18.20
CA GLU A 247 2.56 8.16 -18.68
C GLU A 247 1.32 7.32 -19.04
N ILE A 248 0.32 7.28 -18.17
CA ILE A 248 -0.95 6.59 -18.41
C ILE A 248 -1.65 7.17 -19.65
N GLN A 249 -1.65 8.48 -19.83
CA GLN A 249 -2.24 9.12 -21.01
C GLN A 249 -1.50 8.73 -22.30
N LYS A 250 -0.17 8.71 -22.29
CA LYS A 250 0.65 8.26 -23.44
C LYS A 250 0.36 6.80 -23.77
N LEU A 251 0.30 5.92 -22.76
CA LEU A 251 -0.01 4.51 -22.93
C LEU A 251 -1.42 4.32 -23.50
N LYS A 252 -2.41 5.09 -23.03
CA LYS A 252 -3.77 5.07 -23.58
C LYS A 252 -3.81 5.47 -25.06
N GLN A 253 -3.12 6.55 -25.44
CA GLN A 253 -3.03 6.97 -26.84
C GLN A 253 -2.34 5.93 -27.72
N GLU A 254 -1.24 5.35 -27.25
CA GLU A 254 -0.51 4.32 -27.99
C GLU A 254 -1.34 3.05 -28.17
N THR A 255 -2.07 2.63 -27.13
CA THR A 255 -2.96 1.47 -27.21
C THR A 255 -4.16 1.72 -28.13
N GLU A 256 -4.72 2.92 -28.13
CA GLU A 256 -5.79 3.31 -29.04
C GLU A 256 -5.32 3.32 -30.50
N LEU A 257 -4.14 3.89 -30.78
CA LEU A 257 -3.56 3.89 -32.12
C LEU A 257 -3.30 2.47 -32.63
N LYS A 258 -2.76 1.59 -31.78
CA LYS A 258 -2.55 0.17 -32.11
C LYS A 258 -3.88 -0.54 -32.39
N LEU A 259 -4.93 -0.24 -31.63
CA LEU A 259 -6.24 -0.80 -31.85
C LEU A 259 -6.83 -0.33 -33.19
N GLN A 260 -6.73 0.95 -33.51
CA GLN A 260 -7.17 1.50 -34.79
C GLN A 260 -6.44 0.83 -35.98
N ASN A 261 -5.12 0.70 -35.91
CA ASN A 261 -4.33 0.00 -36.94
C ASN A 261 -4.73 -1.48 -37.07
N THR A 262 -5.02 -2.13 -35.94
CA THR A 262 -5.50 -3.53 -35.94
C THR A 262 -6.87 -3.63 -36.61
N ILE A 263 -7.80 -2.72 -36.32
CA ILE A 263 -9.12 -2.68 -36.96
C ILE A 263 -9.00 -2.46 -38.48
N VAL A 264 -8.13 -1.53 -38.92
CA VAL A 264 -7.91 -1.27 -40.35
C VAL A 264 -7.37 -2.52 -41.06
N SER A 265 -6.32 -3.15 -40.52
CA SER A 265 -5.75 -4.37 -41.12
C SER A 265 -6.76 -5.52 -41.20
N VAL A 266 -7.59 -5.72 -40.17
CA VAL A 266 -8.65 -6.74 -40.20
C VAL A 266 -9.71 -6.41 -41.25
N ARG A 267 -10.08 -5.13 -41.43
CA ARG A 267 -11.02 -4.73 -42.48
C ARG A 267 -10.47 -5.00 -43.89
N GLU A 268 -9.18 -4.76 -44.11
CA GLU A 268 -8.52 -5.04 -45.39
C GLU A 268 -8.42 -6.54 -45.68
N GLU A 269 -8.13 -7.35 -44.67
CA GLU A 269 -8.13 -8.82 -44.73
C GLU A 269 -9.52 -9.34 -45.13
N VAL A 270 -10.57 -8.91 -44.41
CA VAL A 270 -11.97 -9.28 -44.71
C VAL A 270 -12.40 -8.85 -46.11
N ARG A 271 -11.98 -7.67 -46.57
CA ARG A 271 -12.27 -7.19 -47.92
C ARG A 271 -11.58 -8.07 -48.98
N SER A 272 -10.34 -8.46 -48.73
CA SER A 272 -9.56 -9.32 -49.64
C SER A 272 -10.17 -10.72 -49.73
N ASP A 273 -10.52 -11.32 -48.59
CA ASP A 273 -11.20 -12.62 -48.50
C ASP A 273 -12.54 -12.61 -49.24
N LYS A 274 -13.33 -11.53 -49.09
CA LYS A 274 -14.60 -11.37 -49.81
C LYS A 274 -14.39 -11.36 -51.33
N VAL A 275 -13.40 -10.61 -51.82
CA VAL A 275 -13.09 -10.54 -53.26
C VAL A 275 -12.61 -11.89 -53.80
N GLN A 276 -11.79 -12.61 -53.04
CA GLN A 276 -11.34 -13.96 -53.42
C GLN A 276 -12.52 -14.94 -53.48
N TYR A 277 -13.38 -14.93 -52.47
CA TYR A 277 -14.57 -15.76 -52.41
C TYR A 277 -15.53 -15.50 -53.59
N GLU A 278 -15.76 -14.24 -53.95
CA GLU A 278 -16.58 -13.87 -55.12
C GLU A 278 -15.99 -14.41 -56.45
N LYS A 279 -14.66 -14.44 -56.59
CA LYS A 279 -13.98 -15.04 -57.75
C LYS A 279 -14.16 -16.56 -57.80
N GLU A 280 -14.00 -17.24 -56.66
CA GLU A 280 -14.15 -18.69 -56.55
C GLU A 280 -15.61 -19.14 -56.77
N CYS A 281 -16.58 -18.40 -56.22
CA CYS A 281 -18.01 -18.72 -56.31
C CYS A 281 -18.70 -18.22 -57.58
N GLY A 282 -18.04 -17.37 -58.39
CA GLY A 282 -18.55 -16.87 -59.67
C GLY A 282 -18.87 -17.96 -60.71
N HIS A 283 -18.53 -19.23 -60.44
CA HIS A 283 -18.90 -20.40 -61.25
C HIS A 283 -20.15 -21.15 -60.77
N VAL A 284 -20.80 -20.75 -59.67
CA VAL A 284 -22.01 -21.41 -59.15
C VAL A 284 -23.19 -20.44 -59.16
N ARG A 285 -23.64 -20.05 -60.36
CA ARG A 285 -24.93 -19.37 -60.54
C ARG A 285 -26.07 -20.40 -60.55
N THR A 286 -26.58 -20.73 -59.37
CA THR A 286 -27.99 -21.11 -59.22
C THR A 286 -28.57 -20.40 -57.99
N GLU A 287 -29.64 -19.63 -58.19
CA GLU A 287 -30.18 -18.60 -57.29
C GLU A 287 -30.70 -19.09 -55.92
N LYS A 288 -30.58 -20.38 -55.57
CA LYS A 288 -31.12 -20.93 -54.32
C LYS A 288 -30.15 -21.00 -53.14
N SER A 289 -28.83 -20.81 -53.34
CA SER A 289 -27.83 -20.94 -52.25
C SER A 289 -27.45 -19.62 -51.55
N PHE A 290 -27.84 -18.46 -52.11
CA PHE A 290 -27.38 -17.15 -51.64
C PHE A 290 -27.96 -16.73 -50.28
N TYR A 291 -29.16 -17.20 -49.93
CA TYR A 291 -29.86 -16.83 -48.68
C TYR A 291 -29.45 -17.65 -47.45
N GLN A 292 -28.76 -18.78 -47.61
CA GLN A 292 -28.28 -19.59 -46.48
C GLN A 292 -26.85 -19.26 -46.02
N PHE A 293 -26.08 -18.47 -46.79
CA PHE A 293 -24.63 -18.31 -46.57
C PHE A 293 -24.19 -16.99 -45.90
N LYS A 294 -25.00 -15.93 -45.91
CA LYS A 294 -24.72 -14.66 -45.17
C LYS A 294 -24.35 -14.83 -43.68
N PRO A 295 -24.93 -15.77 -42.90
CA PRO A 295 -24.61 -15.92 -41.48
C PRO A 295 -23.18 -16.42 -41.20
N VAL A 296 -22.59 -17.17 -42.13
CA VAL A 296 -21.29 -17.84 -41.93
C VAL A 296 -20.14 -16.86 -42.05
N THR A 297 -20.20 -15.93 -43.00
CA THR A 297 -19.17 -14.90 -43.20
C THR A 297 -19.18 -13.88 -42.04
N LEU A 298 -20.36 -13.48 -41.58
CA LEU A 298 -20.50 -12.61 -40.39
C LEU A 298 -19.99 -13.30 -39.12
N LYS A 299 -20.31 -14.58 -38.89
CA LYS A 299 -19.75 -15.35 -37.78
C LYS A 299 -18.23 -15.50 -37.86
N TYR A 300 -17.66 -15.70 -39.04
CA TYR A 300 -16.21 -15.81 -39.23
C TYR A 300 -15.50 -14.49 -38.92
N ILE A 301 -16.04 -13.36 -39.41
CA ILE A 301 -15.52 -12.02 -39.10
C ILE A 301 -15.62 -11.73 -37.60
N LEU A 302 -16.77 -12.03 -36.98
CA LEU A 302 -16.97 -11.86 -35.54
C LEU A 302 -15.99 -12.72 -34.74
N PHE A 303 -15.80 -13.99 -35.14
CA PHE A 303 -14.85 -14.91 -34.52
C PHE A 303 -13.41 -14.40 -34.62
N LYS A 304 -12.98 -13.87 -35.77
CA LYS A 304 -11.64 -13.30 -35.95
C LYS A 304 -11.42 -12.02 -35.14
N ILE A 305 -12.45 -11.18 -35.00
CA ILE A 305 -12.42 -10.01 -34.13
C ILE A 305 -12.31 -10.44 -32.67
N ILE A 306 -13.09 -11.44 -32.23
CA ILE A 306 -13.06 -11.99 -30.87
C ILE A 306 -11.69 -12.64 -30.57
N GLU A 307 -11.14 -13.43 -31.50
CA GLU A 307 -9.84 -14.10 -31.33
C GLU A 307 -8.70 -13.08 -31.16
N LYS A 308 -8.67 -12.02 -32.00
CA LYS A 308 -7.67 -10.95 -31.91
C LYS A 308 -7.88 -10.07 -30.67
N THR A 309 -9.11 -9.73 -30.29
CA THR A 309 -9.39 -8.95 -29.07
C THR A 309 -9.12 -9.74 -27.78
N THR A 310 -9.35 -11.06 -27.76
CA THR A 310 -9.02 -11.92 -26.61
C THR A 310 -7.51 -12.04 -26.44
N THR A 311 -6.78 -12.15 -27.55
CA THR A 311 -5.30 -12.12 -27.55
C THR A 311 -4.79 -10.76 -27.05
N PHE A 312 -5.42 -9.67 -27.47
CA PHE A 312 -5.10 -8.32 -27.03
C PHE A 312 -5.41 -8.08 -25.53
N LYS A 313 -6.56 -8.58 -25.03
CA LYS A 313 -6.89 -8.61 -23.59
C LYS A 313 -5.77 -9.30 -22.81
N ARG A 314 -5.35 -10.48 -23.26
CA ARG A 314 -4.26 -11.24 -22.61
C ARG A 314 -2.95 -10.46 -22.56
N ILE A 315 -2.59 -9.75 -23.64
CA ILE A 315 -1.38 -8.91 -23.69
C ILE A 315 -1.48 -7.71 -22.73
N ILE A 316 -2.63 -7.05 -22.65
CA ILE A 316 -2.85 -5.93 -21.72
C ILE A 316 -2.78 -6.40 -20.27
N THR A 317 -3.47 -7.49 -19.92
CA THR A 317 -3.44 -8.03 -18.54
C THR A 317 -2.03 -8.48 -18.13
N THR A 318 -1.25 -9.01 -19.07
CA THR A 318 0.14 -9.44 -18.84
C THR A 318 1.08 -8.23 -18.67
N LYS A 319 0.87 -7.15 -19.44
CA LYS A 319 1.68 -5.91 -19.33
C LYS A 319 1.28 -5.02 -18.15
N ALA A 320 0.04 -5.12 -17.68
CA ALA A 320 -0.46 -4.39 -16.51
C ALA A 320 -0.14 -5.08 -15.17
N ASN A 321 0.82 -6.03 -15.14
CA ASN A 321 1.21 -6.79 -13.95
C ASN A 321 0.00 -7.36 -13.17
N GLY A 322 -1.00 -7.90 -13.88
CA GLY A 322 -2.18 -8.49 -13.24
C GLY A 322 -3.22 -7.50 -12.72
N GLN A 323 -3.05 -6.18 -12.92
CA GLN A 323 -4.14 -5.24 -12.66
C GLN A 323 -5.25 -5.43 -13.70
N GLN A 324 -6.45 -5.71 -13.21
CA GLN A 324 -7.67 -5.78 -14.02
C GLN A 324 -8.05 -4.36 -14.45
N ILE A 325 -7.62 -3.96 -15.65
CA ILE A 325 -8.04 -2.70 -16.26
C ILE A 325 -9.44 -2.93 -16.84
N GLU A 326 -10.48 -2.46 -16.14
CA GLU A 326 -11.82 -2.37 -16.73
C GLU A 326 -11.73 -1.48 -17.97
N THR A 327 -12.14 -2.02 -19.11
CA THR A 327 -12.10 -1.32 -20.39
C THR A 327 -13.51 -1.07 -20.88
N PRO A 328 -13.80 0.07 -21.55
CA PRO A 328 -15.17 0.47 -21.90
C PRO A 328 -15.98 -0.55 -22.72
N TRP A 329 -15.30 -1.48 -23.41
CA TRP A 329 -15.92 -2.54 -24.20
C TRP A 329 -16.38 -3.77 -23.40
N GLU A 330 -16.17 -3.81 -22.07
CA GLU A 330 -16.80 -4.84 -21.22
C GLU A 330 -18.32 -4.71 -21.14
N GLN A 331 -18.88 -3.57 -21.54
CA GLN A 331 -20.32 -3.34 -21.57
C GLN A 331 -20.96 -3.60 -22.94
N ILE A 332 -20.17 -3.83 -24.00
CA ILE A 332 -20.75 -4.13 -25.33
C ILE A 332 -20.99 -5.63 -25.40
N SER A 333 -22.21 -6.03 -25.09
CA SER A 333 -22.64 -7.41 -25.21
C SER A 333 -22.70 -7.82 -26.69
N VAL A 334 -22.34 -9.06 -27.01
CA VAL A 334 -22.50 -9.61 -28.38
C VAL A 334 -23.95 -9.43 -28.86
N SER A 335 -24.91 -9.48 -27.93
CA SER A 335 -26.33 -9.21 -28.18
C SER A 335 -26.64 -7.79 -28.64
N GLU A 336 -25.90 -6.75 -28.24
CA GLU A 336 -26.13 -5.37 -28.71
C GLU A 336 -25.62 -5.14 -30.13
N ILE A 337 -24.49 -5.76 -30.49
CA ILE A 337 -23.94 -5.72 -31.86
C ILE A 337 -24.87 -6.49 -32.82
N GLU A 338 -25.43 -7.62 -32.38
CA GLU A 338 -26.44 -8.35 -33.15
C GLU A 338 -27.70 -7.50 -33.34
N LYS A 339 -28.19 -6.82 -32.29
CA LYS A 339 -29.39 -5.97 -32.38
C LYS A 339 -29.24 -4.81 -33.37
N GLU A 340 -28.11 -4.10 -33.36
CA GLU A 340 -27.86 -2.98 -34.29
C GLU A 340 -27.75 -3.43 -35.76
N SER A 341 -27.25 -4.64 -36.04
CA SER A 341 -27.17 -5.17 -37.41
C SER A 341 -28.55 -5.50 -37.98
N TRP A 342 -29.44 -6.07 -37.18
CA TRP A 342 -30.80 -6.39 -37.60
C TRP A 342 -31.66 -5.13 -37.83
N GLU A 343 -31.56 -4.12 -36.97
CA GLU A 343 -32.33 -2.87 -37.10
C GLU A 343 -31.92 -2.00 -38.31
N ARG A 344 -30.70 -2.13 -38.82
CA ARG A 344 -30.25 -1.44 -40.04
C ARG A 344 -30.70 -2.13 -41.32
N GLU A 345 -30.78 -3.48 -41.34
CA GLU A 345 -31.31 -4.21 -42.51
C GLU A 345 -32.82 -3.98 -42.68
N ASP A 346 -33.59 -3.92 -41.59
CA ASP A 346 -35.05 -3.65 -41.66
C ASP A 346 -35.38 -2.23 -42.18
N LYS A 347 -34.54 -1.24 -41.89
CA LYS A 347 -34.72 0.13 -42.42
C LYS A 347 -34.33 0.28 -43.89
N SER A 348 -33.51 -0.61 -44.43
CA SER A 348 -33.11 -0.59 -45.85
C SER A 348 -34.09 -1.28 -46.80
N ASN A 349 -35.06 -2.04 -46.27
CA ASN A 349 -36.05 -2.79 -47.05
C ASN A 349 -37.49 -2.22 -46.94
N GLY A 350 -37.64 -1.03 -46.36
CA GLY A 350 -38.92 -0.33 -46.26
C GLY A 350 -38.98 0.93 -47.13
N TRP A 351 -39.57 0.77 -48.32
CA TRP A 351 -39.88 1.74 -49.40
C TRP A 351 -38.80 1.99 -50.45
#